data_AF-A0A3A5MJU9-F1
#
_entry.id   AF-A0A3A5MJU9-F1
#
_cell.length_a   1.000
_cell.length_b   1.000
_cell.length_c   1.000
_cell.angle_alpha   90.00
_cell.angle_beta   90.00
_cell.angle_gamma   90.00
#
_symmetry.space_group_name_H-M   'P 1'
#
loop_
_entity.id
_entity.type
_entity.pdbx_description
1 polymer ?
#
loop_
_entity_poly.entity_id
_entity_poly.type
_entity_poly.pdbx_seq_one_letter_code
_entity_poly.pdbx_strand_id
1 'polypeptide(L)'
;MSILVRDLGAWTGRRWLLAAGTAAAAFIGMVAAGGLVVTADAALGNPSVAAWWALPAVVVVSALVAMVVASYVNTPIGADATMCDTRWPLFGLVGIYLATELRSLEPVLSTPVRPVVALAAVTLLVWALRSRLAKEHRATAARVADSDAQPGGGLHHLPAAVRPRGAARRIRSHPTRKPPMKKTLATLVLALTAVFGLAACAPTADPIEVTANTVVIDVRTAAEYDAGHLEGAVNIDVESADFDALVGALPTDGEYVVYCASGNRSSGAVLRMADLGFTAVTDAGGISAAESATGLAVVAAP
;
A
#
# COMPACT_ATOMS: atom_id res chain seq x y z
N MET A 1 -8.74 7.58 22.69
CA MET A 1 -7.42 7.43 22.04
C MET A 1 -7.67 6.95 20.62
N SER A 2 -7.38 7.77 19.59
CA SER A 2 -7.74 7.48 18.20
C SER A 2 -7.09 6.18 17.72
N ILE A 3 -7.81 5.38 16.92
CA ILE A 3 -7.36 4.10 16.32
C ILE A 3 -5.90 4.17 15.82
N LEU A 4 -5.54 5.27 15.16
CA LEU A 4 -4.18 5.56 14.67
C LEU A 4 -3.08 5.47 15.76
N VAL A 5 -3.33 5.92 16.98
CA VAL A 5 -2.35 5.87 18.09
C VAL A 5 -2.14 4.45 18.58
N ARG A 6 -3.20 3.63 18.57
CA ARG A 6 -3.12 2.21 18.94
C ARG A 6 -2.33 1.44 17.89
N ASP A 7 -2.60 1.68 16.61
CA ASP A 7 -1.95 0.99 15.49
C ASP A 7 -0.44 1.31 15.43
N LEU A 8 -0.08 2.57 15.64
CA LEU A 8 1.33 2.99 15.73
C LEU A 8 2.02 2.44 16.98
N GLY A 9 1.28 2.23 18.07
CA GLY A 9 1.77 1.61 19.30
C GLY A 9 2.15 0.13 19.11
N ALA A 10 1.57 -0.55 18.10
CA ALA A 10 1.89 -1.95 17.80
C ALA A 10 3.19 -2.13 16.98
N TRP A 11 3.83 -1.03 16.55
CA TRP A 11 5.04 -1.11 15.74
C TRP A 11 6.26 -1.60 16.52
N THR A 12 6.99 -2.53 15.91
CA THR A 12 8.25 -3.02 16.49
C THR A 12 9.32 -1.92 16.53
N GLY A 13 10.26 -2.01 17.47
CA GLY A 13 11.37 -1.06 17.57
C GLY A 13 12.20 -0.93 16.29
N ARG A 14 12.30 -2.00 15.49
CA ARG A 14 12.97 -1.98 14.18
C ARG A 14 12.24 -1.11 13.16
N ARG A 15 10.89 -1.13 13.14
CA ARG A 15 10.09 -0.26 12.27
C ARG A 15 10.25 1.21 12.67
N TRP A 16 10.26 1.50 13.97
CA TRP A 16 10.52 2.85 14.48
C TRP A 16 11.91 3.36 14.13
N LEU A 17 12.95 2.52 14.22
CA LEU A 17 14.31 2.89 13.82
C LEU A 17 14.41 3.22 12.32
N LEU A 18 13.73 2.44 11.47
CA LEU A 18 13.67 2.71 10.03
C LEU A 18 12.90 4.00 9.72
N ALA A 19 11.78 4.25 10.42
CA ALA A 19 11.05 5.52 10.32
C ALA A 19 11.93 6.71 10.74
N ALA A 20 12.65 6.60 11.85
CA ALA A 20 13.56 7.66 12.30
C ALA A 20 14.69 7.91 11.30
N GLY A 21 15.31 6.85 10.76
CA GLY A 21 16.38 6.95 9.77
C GLY A 21 15.92 7.57 8.45
N THR A 22 14.75 7.17 7.95
CA THR A 22 14.16 7.71 6.71
C THR A 22 13.70 9.16 6.89
N ALA A 23 13.15 9.52 8.06
CA ALA A 23 12.78 10.91 8.38
C ALA A 23 14.02 11.82 8.39
N ALA A 24 15.11 11.38 9.03
CA ALA A 24 16.36 12.11 9.05
C ALA A 24 16.93 12.30 7.63
N ALA A 25 16.92 11.24 6.81
CA ALA A 25 17.40 11.32 5.43
C ALA A 25 16.55 12.26 4.55
N ALA A 26 15.22 12.19 4.65
CA ALA A 26 14.31 13.08 3.92
C ALA A 26 14.50 14.56 4.33
N PHE A 27 14.60 14.80 5.64
CA PHE A 27 14.85 16.14 6.18
C PHE A 27 16.20 16.70 5.69
N ILE A 28 17.28 15.92 5.80
CA ILE A 28 18.61 16.32 5.31
C ILE A 28 18.58 16.59 3.80
N GLY A 29 17.92 15.73 3.03
CA GLY A 29 17.75 15.89 1.58
C GLY A 29 17.03 17.19 1.23
N MET A 30 15.94 17.52 1.92
CA MET A 30 15.21 18.78 1.73
C MET A 30 16.02 20.00 2.12
N VAL A 31 16.72 19.96 3.25
CA VAL A 31 17.59 21.06 3.69
C VAL A 31 18.76 21.27 2.71
N ALA A 32 19.33 20.19 2.19
CA ALA A 32 20.42 20.25 1.21
C ALA A 32 19.94 20.76 -0.17
N ALA A 33 18.81 20.25 -0.67
CA ALA A 33 18.19 20.69 -1.92
C ALA A 33 17.73 22.15 -1.85
N GLY A 34 17.21 22.54 -0.69
CA GLY A 34 16.90 23.92 -0.37
C GLY A 34 18.15 24.81 -0.34
N GLY A 35 19.31 24.27 -0.03
CA GLY A 35 20.46 25.10 0.25
C GLY A 35 20.20 25.87 1.53
N LEU A 36 20.44 25.20 2.66
CA LEU A 36 20.70 25.85 3.94
C LEU A 36 19.51 26.66 4.45
N VAL A 37 18.68 26.02 5.28
CA VAL A 37 17.77 26.80 6.11
C VAL A 37 18.61 27.76 6.97
N VAL A 38 18.59 29.03 6.58
CA VAL A 38 18.91 30.23 7.38
C VAL A 38 20.39 30.56 7.65
N THR A 39 21.38 29.67 7.54
CA THR A 39 22.74 30.02 8.04
C THR A 39 23.69 30.77 7.10
N ALA A 40 23.37 30.99 5.82
CA ALA A 40 24.23 31.75 4.89
C ALA A 40 23.65 33.13 4.54
N ASP A 41 22.33 33.25 4.42
CA ASP A 41 21.69 34.54 4.15
C ASP A 41 21.72 35.46 5.39
N ALA A 42 21.64 34.88 6.59
CA ALA A 42 21.83 35.61 7.85
C ALA A 42 23.29 36.11 8.03
N ALA A 43 24.27 35.43 7.43
CA ALA A 43 25.68 35.85 7.46
C ALA A 43 26.00 36.98 6.46
N LEU A 44 25.10 37.21 5.48
CA LEU A 44 25.25 38.23 4.43
C LEU A 44 24.24 39.39 4.56
N GLY A 45 23.42 39.40 5.63
CA GLY A 45 22.53 40.53 5.94
C GLY A 45 21.28 40.64 5.06
N ASN A 46 20.87 39.56 4.38
CA ASN A 46 19.66 39.55 3.57
C ASN A 46 18.45 39.04 4.39
N PRO A 47 17.40 39.83 4.61
CA PRO A 47 16.26 39.47 5.47
C PRO A 47 15.21 38.59 4.76
N SER A 48 15.60 37.71 3.84
CA SER A 48 14.80 36.58 3.35
C SER A 48 14.61 35.55 4.47
N VAL A 49 13.92 35.96 5.53
CA VAL A 49 13.53 35.09 6.63
C VAL A 49 12.72 33.94 6.04
N ALA A 50 13.31 32.75 5.98
CA ALA A 50 12.57 31.53 5.76
C ALA A 50 11.36 31.61 6.70
N ALA A 51 10.15 31.56 6.12
CA ALA A 51 8.95 31.83 6.88
C ALA A 51 8.96 30.95 8.14
N TRP A 52 8.57 31.48 9.29
CA TRP A 52 8.66 30.79 10.59
C TRP A 52 8.00 29.40 10.59
N TRP A 53 7.07 29.17 9.66
CA TRP A 53 6.38 27.90 9.44
C TRP A 53 7.12 26.90 8.53
N ALA A 54 8.09 27.33 7.72
CA ALA A 54 8.72 26.50 6.69
C ALA A 54 9.52 25.34 7.29
N LEU A 55 10.35 25.62 8.31
CA LEU A 55 11.08 24.60 9.06
C LEU A 55 10.17 23.55 9.71
N PRO A 56 9.20 23.93 10.56
CA PRO A 56 8.33 22.96 11.18
C PRO A 56 7.51 22.18 10.13
N ALA A 57 7.11 22.80 9.02
CA ALA A 57 6.44 22.09 7.93
C ALA A 57 7.33 21.03 7.27
N VAL A 58 8.61 21.33 7.01
CA VAL A 58 9.58 20.35 6.46
C VAL A 58 9.82 19.20 7.43
N VAL A 59 9.92 19.47 8.74
CA VAL A 59 10.04 18.41 9.76
C VAL A 59 8.81 17.51 9.77
N VAL A 60 7.61 18.10 9.79
CA VAL A 60 6.35 17.36 9.81
C VAL A 60 6.19 16.50 8.55
N VAL A 61 6.43 17.07 7.36
CA VAL A 61 6.34 16.34 6.10
C VAL A 61 7.37 15.22 6.02
N SER A 62 8.62 15.47 6.43
CA SER A 62 9.67 14.45 6.47
C SER A 62 9.32 13.29 7.40
N ALA A 63 8.75 13.60 8.57
CA ALA A 63 8.27 12.60 9.50
C ALA A 63 7.09 11.80 8.92
N LEU A 64 6.10 12.46 8.32
CA LEU A 64 4.95 11.79 7.72
C LEU A 64 5.34 10.89 6.55
N VAL A 65 6.23 11.35 5.66
CA VAL A 65 6.79 10.55 4.57
C VAL A 65 7.49 9.31 5.12
N ALA A 66 8.31 9.48 6.16
CA ALA A 66 9.00 8.36 6.80
C ALA A 66 8.03 7.37 7.45
N MET A 67 6.95 7.85 8.07
CA MET A 67 5.90 6.98 8.61
C MET A 67 5.18 6.22 7.51
N VAL A 68 4.86 6.87 6.38
CA VAL A 68 4.27 6.19 5.23
C VAL A 68 5.24 5.14 4.68
N VAL A 69 6.53 5.46 4.50
CA VAL A 69 7.54 4.49 4.04
C VAL A 69 7.71 3.33 5.01
N ALA A 70 7.81 3.60 6.31
CA ALA A 70 7.97 2.57 7.34
C ALA A 70 6.75 1.65 7.45
N SER A 71 5.56 2.14 7.10
CA SER A 71 4.34 1.32 7.04
C SER A 71 4.37 0.25 5.93
N TYR A 72 5.32 0.31 5.00
CA TYR A 72 5.52 -0.75 3.99
C TYR A 72 6.51 -1.82 4.43
N VAL A 73 7.16 -1.69 5.60
CA VAL A 73 8.19 -2.62 6.04
C VAL A 73 7.59 -3.73 6.90
N ASN A 74 7.76 -4.98 6.46
CA ASN A 74 7.23 -6.20 7.10
C ASN A 74 5.70 -6.27 7.13
N THR A 75 5.01 -5.85 6.06
CA THR A 75 3.54 -5.87 6.00
C THR A 75 3.00 -7.29 5.98
N PRO A 76 1.84 -7.56 6.60
CA PRO A 76 1.17 -8.85 6.47
C PRO A 76 0.73 -9.07 5.00
N ILE A 77 1.07 -10.25 4.43
CA ILE A 77 0.50 -10.84 3.18
C ILE A 77 -0.97 -10.43 2.99
N GLY A 78 -1.30 -9.81 1.86
CA GLY A 78 -2.61 -9.21 1.56
C GLY A 78 -2.69 -7.69 1.73
N ALA A 79 -1.62 -7.06 2.22
CA ALA A 79 -1.44 -5.61 2.22
C ALA A 79 -0.17 -5.20 1.46
N ASP A 80 0.21 -5.93 0.41
CA ASP A 80 1.48 -5.71 -0.26
C ASP A 80 1.57 -4.34 -0.94
N ALA A 81 2.79 -3.80 -0.99
CA ALA A 81 3.05 -2.47 -1.49
C ALA A 81 2.90 -2.47 -3.03
N THR A 82 1.79 -1.95 -3.54
CA THR A 82 1.74 -1.59 -4.96
C THR A 82 2.67 -0.40 -5.17
N MET A 83 3.51 -0.39 -6.22
CA MET A 83 4.39 0.77 -6.51
C MET A 83 3.59 2.08 -6.61
N CYS A 84 2.31 2.01 -6.98
CA CYS A 84 1.36 3.13 -7.02
C CYS A 84 1.17 3.84 -5.67
N ASP A 85 1.36 3.16 -4.55
CA ASP A 85 1.22 3.74 -3.22
C ASP A 85 2.41 4.64 -2.83
N THR A 86 3.55 4.54 -3.54
CA THR A 86 4.73 5.41 -3.34
C THR A 86 4.56 6.83 -3.90
N ARG A 87 3.53 7.07 -4.73
CA ARG A 87 3.23 8.40 -5.29
C ARG A 87 2.88 9.43 -4.22
N TRP A 88 2.26 9.00 -3.13
CA TRP A 88 1.80 9.92 -2.08
C TRP A 88 2.96 10.54 -1.29
N PRO A 89 3.95 9.78 -0.80
CA PRO A 89 5.22 10.32 -0.32
C PRO A 89 5.85 11.33 -1.28
N LEU A 90 5.92 10.99 -2.58
CA LEU A 90 6.54 11.84 -3.58
C LEU A 90 5.79 13.17 -3.74
N PHE A 91 4.46 13.16 -3.86
CA PHE A 91 3.65 14.37 -3.94
C PHE A 91 3.77 15.23 -2.67
N GLY A 92 3.86 14.61 -1.50
CA GLY A 92 4.13 15.31 -0.25
C GLY A 92 5.48 16.02 -0.26
N LEU A 93 6.55 15.34 -0.70
CA LEU A 93 7.89 15.90 -0.78
C LEU A 93 7.98 17.03 -1.83
N VAL A 94 7.39 16.84 -3.01
CA VAL A 94 7.36 17.86 -4.08
C VAL A 94 6.52 19.07 -3.64
N GLY A 95 5.36 18.84 -3.03
CA GLY A 95 4.49 19.91 -2.54
C GLY A 95 5.16 20.80 -1.51
N ILE A 96 5.85 20.22 -0.51
CA ILE A 96 6.58 21.02 0.47
C ILE A 96 7.83 21.69 -0.13
N TYR A 97 8.50 21.06 -1.10
CA TYR A 97 9.62 21.67 -1.81
C TYR A 97 9.16 22.92 -2.58
N LEU A 98 8.07 22.82 -3.33
CA LEU A 98 7.45 23.95 -4.04
C LEU A 98 6.93 25.02 -3.08
N ALA A 99 6.37 24.64 -1.92
CA ALA A 99 5.94 25.61 -0.92
C ALA A 99 7.11 26.37 -0.28
N THR A 100 8.31 25.77 -0.26
CA THR A 100 9.48 26.33 0.43
C THR A 100 10.43 27.14 -0.47
N GLU A 101 10.23 27.17 -1.80
CA GLU A 101 10.90 28.05 -2.80
C GLU A 101 12.30 28.51 -2.34
N LEU A 102 13.25 27.59 -2.34
CA LEU A 102 14.55 27.84 -1.73
C LEU A 102 15.63 28.32 -2.72
N ARG A 103 15.32 28.44 -4.03
CA ARG A 103 16.33 28.77 -5.06
C ARG A 103 15.90 29.58 -6.29
N SER A 104 14.64 29.98 -6.45
CA SER A 104 14.22 30.71 -7.66
C SER A 104 14.35 32.23 -7.48
N LEU A 105 14.97 32.91 -8.44
CA LEU A 105 15.01 34.38 -8.51
C LEU A 105 13.63 34.98 -8.83
N GLU A 106 12.68 34.15 -9.27
CA GLU A 106 11.27 34.46 -9.47
C GLU A 106 10.42 33.32 -8.85
N PRO A 107 9.64 33.57 -7.78
CA PRO A 107 8.86 32.54 -7.12
C PRO A 107 7.75 32.00 -8.04
N VAL A 108 7.67 30.68 -8.19
CA VAL A 108 6.62 29.98 -8.97
C VAL A 108 5.27 30.12 -8.27
N LEU A 109 5.26 30.12 -6.94
CA LEU A 109 4.07 30.37 -6.12
C LEU A 109 4.08 31.75 -5.45
N SER A 110 2.94 32.44 -5.53
CA SER A 110 2.74 33.68 -4.76
C SER A 110 2.82 33.41 -3.25
N THR A 111 3.38 34.38 -2.50
CA THR A 111 3.60 34.32 -1.05
C THR A 111 2.40 33.82 -0.23
N PRO A 112 1.13 34.24 -0.49
CA PRO A 112 -0.01 33.74 0.30
C PRO A 112 -0.41 32.29 -0.03
N VAL A 113 -0.04 31.75 -1.19
CA VAL A 113 -0.45 30.40 -1.63
C VAL A 113 0.48 29.31 -1.06
N ARG A 114 1.72 29.66 -0.75
CA ARG A 114 2.74 28.75 -0.18
C ARG A 114 2.29 27.99 1.08
N PRO A 115 1.74 28.63 2.13
CA PRO A 115 1.27 27.89 3.31
C PRO A 115 0.06 26.99 3.00
N VAL A 116 -0.79 27.37 2.03
CA VAL A 116 -1.94 26.55 1.61
C VAL A 116 -1.45 25.25 0.97
N VAL A 117 -0.45 25.32 0.10
CA VAL A 117 0.15 24.13 -0.52
C VAL A 117 0.89 23.26 0.50
N ALA A 118 1.58 23.85 1.47
CA ALA A 118 2.19 23.09 2.55
C ALA A 118 1.15 22.33 3.39
N LEU A 119 0.03 22.96 3.73
CA LEU A 119 -1.09 22.32 4.43
C LEU A 119 -1.74 21.22 3.57
N ALA A 120 -1.92 21.44 2.28
CA ALA A 120 -2.42 20.44 1.34
C ALA A 120 -1.49 19.20 1.29
N ALA A 121 -0.18 19.41 1.27
CA ALA A 121 0.80 18.31 1.30
C ALA A 121 0.71 17.51 2.62
N VAL A 122 0.63 18.20 3.77
CA VAL A 122 0.49 17.54 5.08
C VAL A 122 -0.82 16.75 5.16
N THR A 123 -1.94 17.33 4.75
CA THR A 123 -3.25 16.67 4.79
C THR A 123 -3.29 15.43 3.89
N LEU A 124 -2.71 15.50 2.69
CA LEU A 124 -2.58 14.37 1.77
C LEU A 124 -1.75 13.23 2.39
N LEU A 125 -0.63 13.53 3.04
CA LEU A 125 0.21 12.52 3.69
C LEU A 125 -0.46 11.89 4.92
N VAL A 126 -1.16 12.68 5.73
CA VAL A 126 -1.96 12.16 6.86
C VAL A 126 -3.07 11.25 6.36
N TRP A 127 -3.77 11.64 5.30
CA TRP A 127 -4.80 10.80 4.67
C TRP A 127 -4.21 9.51 4.10
N ALA A 128 -3.06 9.58 3.41
CA ALA A 128 -2.37 8.40 2.88
C ALA A 128 -1.96 7.44 3.99
N LEU A 129 -1.35 7.94 5.08
CA LEU A 129 -0.97 7.13 6.24
C LEU A 129 -2.18 6.47 6.90
N ARG A 130 -3.27 7.20 7.09
CA ARG A 130 -4.52 6.65 7.66
C ARG A 130 -5.13 5.57 6.79
N SER A 131 -5.19 5.82 5.48
CA SER A 131 -5.74 4.86 4.51
C SER A 131 -4.91 3.58 4.51
N ARG A 132 -3.58 3.70 4.62
CA ARG A 132 -2.67 2.56 4.68
C ARG A 132 -2.81 1.75 5.96
N LEU A 133 -2.81 2.40 7.13
CA LEU A 133 -3.01 1.73 8.42
C LEU A 133 -4.37 1.03 8.49
N ALA A 134 -5.42 1.63 7.92
CA ALA A 134 -6.73 1.00 7.84
C ALA A 134 -6.71 -0.30 7.00
N LYS A 135 -5.96 -0.34 5.88
CA LYS A 135 -5.77 -1.57 5.09
C LYS A 135 -5.06 -2.66 5.88
N GLU A 136 -3.97 -2.32 6.59
CA GLU A 136 -3.25 -3.28 7.44
C GLU A 136 -4.16 -3.85 8.55
N HIS A 137 -4.98 -3.00 9.17
CA HIS A 137 -5.90 -3.44 10.22
C HIS A 137 -6.95 -4.42 9.67
N ARG A 138 -7.52 -4.16 8.49
CA ARG A 138 -8.47 -5.09 7.85
C ARG A 138 -7.82 -6.43 7.51
N ALA A 139 -6.62 -6.41 6.92
CA ALA A 139 -5.89 -7.62 6.58
C ALA A 139 -5.56 -8.45 7.84
N THR A 140 -5.23 -7.80 8.95
CA THR A 140 -4.97 -8.48 10.22
C THR A 140 -6.25 -9.04 10.83
N ALA A 141 -7.36 -8.29 10.78
CA ALA A 141 -8.66 -8.74 11.28
C ALA A 141 -9.18 -9.96 10.49
N ALA A 142 -9.01 -9.96 9.16
CA ALA A 142 -9.39 -11.09 8.31
C ALA A 142 -8.64 -12.38 8.67
N ARG A 143 -7.33 -12.29 8.97
CA ARG A 143 -6.55 -13.46 9.41
C ARG A 143 -6.97 -14.01 10.77
N VAL A 144 -7.31 -13.12 11.70
CA VAL A 144 -7.79 -13.54 13.02
C VAL A 144 -9.12 -14.27 12.87
N ALA A 145 -10.03 -13.74 12.03
CA ALA A 145 -11.30 -14.39 11.72
C ALA A 145 -11.10 -15.78 11.08
N ASP A 146 -10.19 -15.91 10.11
CA ASP A 146 -9.83 -17.20 9.50
C ASP A 146 -9.24 -18.20 10.51
N SER A 147 -8.38 -17.71 11.42
CA SER A 147 -7.79 -18.54 12.48
C SER A 147 -8.83 -19.04 13.49
N ASP A 148 -9.82 -18.20 13.82
CA ASP A 148 -10.89 -18.52 14.77
C ASP A 148 -12.01 -19.38 14.13
N ALA A 149 -12.22 -19.24 12.82
CA ALA A 149 -13.17 -20.04 12.02
C ALA A 149 -12.72 -21.50 11.82
N GLN A 150 -11.48 -21.84 12.19
CA GLN A 150 -10.95 -23.20 12.22
C GLN A 150 -10.89 -23.81 13.66
N PRO A 151 -12.00 -23.93 14.44
CA PRO A 151 -11.94 -24.46 15.80
C PRO A 151 -12.01 -25.99 15.78
N GLY A 152 -10.89 -26.68 15.51
CA GLY A 152 -10.85 -28.14 15.66
C GLY A 152 -9.83 -28.87 14.80
N GLY A 153 -8.55 -28.72 15.11
CA GLY A 153 -7.46 -29.55 14.56
C GLY A 153 -6.67 -30.27 15.65
N GLY A 154 -7.35 -30.81 16.66
CA GLY A 154 -6.73 -31.62 17.70
C GLY A 154 -6.49 -33.06 17.25
N LEU A 155 -5.21 -33.46 17.24
CA LEU A 155 -4.64 -34.82 17.37
C LEU A 155 -4.94 -35.84 16.26
N HIS A 156 -3.89 -36.36 15.60
CA HIS A 156 -3.72 -37.82 15.47
C HIS A 156 -2.25 -38.22 15.26
N HIS A 157 -1.82 -39.15 16.12
CA HIS A 157 -0.67 -40.02 15.96
C HIS A 157 -0.48 -40.49 14.52
N LEU A 158 0.76 -40.40 14.02
CA LEU A 158 1.24 -41.25 12.93
C LEU A 158 2.34 -42.17 13.48
N PRO A 159 2.20 -43.50 13.33
CA PRO A 159 3.20 -44.46 13.76
C PRO A 159 4.42 -44.43 12.84
N ALA A 160 5.50 -45.00 13.37
CA ALA A 160 6.76 -45.18 12.70
C ALA A 160 6.66 -45.93 11.36
N ALA A 161 7.61 -45.58 10.48
CA ALA A 161 8.15 -46.38 9.38
C ALA A 161 7.40 -46.40 8.04
N VAL A 162 7.83 -45.53 7.11
CA VAL A 162 8.30 -45.94 5.78
C VAL A 162 9.48 -45.04 5.37
N ARG A 163 10.67 -45.62 5.26
CA ARG A 163 11.85 -45.01 4.62
C ARG A 163 11.76 -45.20 3.10
N PRO A 164 12.16 -44.19 2.30
CA PRO A 164 12.94 -44.45 1.12
C PRO A 164 14.38 -43.95 1.29
N ARG A 165 15.30 -44.82 0.86
CA ARG A 165 16.74 -44.61 0.76
C ARG A 165 17.06 -43.58 -0.33
N GLY A 166 18.04 -42.72 -0.09
CA GLY A 166 18.88 -42.24 -1.18
C GLY A 166 19.42 -40.82 -1.07
N ALA A 167 20.72 -40.71 -1.31
CA ALA A 167 21.50 -39.51 -1.64
C ALA A 167 21.80 -38.51 -0.51
N ALA A 168 22.81 -38.86 0.28
CA ALA A 168 23.64 -37.88 0.98
C ALA A 168 24.28 -36.89 -0.01
N ARG A 169 23.85 -35.62 0.00
CA ARG A 169 24.63 -34.51 -0.59
C ARG A 169 25.01 -33.53 0.53
N ARG A 170 26.21 -33.73 1.06
CA ARG A 170 26.89 -32.87 2.02
C ARG A 170 27.18 -31.51 1.36
N ILE A 171 26.36 -30.49 1.62
CA ILE A 171 26.65 -29.11 1.19
C ILE A 171 27.77 -28.57 2.08
N ARG A 172 28.98 -28.48 1.51
CA ARG A 172 30.11 -27.75 2.09
C ARG A 172 29.79 -26.25 2.02
N SER A 173 29.68 -25.60 3.16
CA SER A 173 29.68 -24.13 3.25
C SER A 173 31.06 -23.59 2.87
N HIS A 174 31.13 -22.82 1.77
CA HIS A 174 32.30 -22.00 1.42
C HIS A 174 32.30 -20.72 2.28
N PRO A 175 33.42 -20.32 2.90
CA PRO A 175 33.52 -19.02 3.55
C PRO A 175 33.86 -17.94 2.51
N THR A 176 32.90 -17.07 2.18
CA THR A 176 33.15 -15.92 1.30
C THR A 176 33.80 -14.78 2.09
N ARG A 177 35.07 -14.49 1.79
CA ARG A 177 35.78 -13.28 2.24
C ARG A 177 35.10 -12.03 1.66
N LYS A 178 34.78 -11.05 2.50
CA LYS A 178 34.38 -9.70 2.08
C LYS A 178 35.61 -8.88 1.65
N PRO A 179 35.61 -8.18 0.50
CA PRO A 179 36.65 -7.21 0.19
C PRO A 179 36.32 -5.83 0.82
N PRO A 180 37.34 -4.98 1.07
CA PRO A 180 37.15 -3.70 1.74
C PRO A 180 36.71 -2.63 0.73
N MET A 181 35.45 -2.21 0.79
CA MET A 181 34.92 -1.14 -0.07
C MET A 181 35.31 0.24 0.48
N LYS A 182 36.19 0.91 -0.26
CA LYS A 182 36.63 2.29 -0.08
C LYS A 182 35.53 3.27 -0.55
N LYS A 183 35.01 4.05 0.41
CA LYS A 183 34.40 5.41 0.37
C LYS A 183 34.10 6.09 -0.99
N THR A 184 33.36 5.46 -1.90
CA THR A 184 32.95 6.12 -3.17
C THR A 184 31.47 5.90 -3.56
N LEU A 185 30.64 5.33 -2.68
CA LEU A 185 29.24 4.97 -2.99
C LEU A 185 28.18 6.01 -2.57
N ALA A 186 28.58 7.21 -2.17
CA ALA A 186 27.62 8.20 -1.63
C ALA A 186 27.01 9.13 -2.70
N THR A 187 27.60 9.22 -3.89
CA THR A 187 27.15 10.14 -4.95
C THR A 187 26.28 9.49 -6.03
N LEU A 188 26.22 8.15 -6.10
CA LEU A 188 25.40 7.44 -7.10
C LEU A 188 23.96 7.16 -6.63
N VAL A 189 23.70 7.23 -5.31
CA VAL A 189 22.37 6.97 -4.73
C VAL A 189 21.42 8.17 -4.90
N LEU A 190 21.95 9.39 -5.02
CA LEU A 190 21.14 10.60 -5.16
C LEU A 190 20.65 10.88 -6.60
N ALA A 191 21.30 10.29 -7.60
CA ALA A 191 20.88 10.40 -9.00
C ALA A 191 19.86 9.31 -9.40
N LEU A 192 19.79 8.19 -8.67
CA LEU A 192 18.87 7.09 -8.97
C LEU A 192 17.43 7.35 -8.48
N THR A 193 17.24 8.28 -7.53
CA THR A 193 15.92 8.63 -6.99
C THR A 193 15.09 9.53 -7.91
N ALA A 194 15.72 10.23 -8.87
CA ALA A 194 15.00 11.11 -9.80
C ALA A 194 14.46 10.39 -11.05
N VAL A 195 15.01 9.20 -11.40
CA VAL A 195 14.62 8.46 -12.61
C VAL A 195 13.52 7.42 -12.36
N PHE A 196 13.32 6.98 -11.12
CA PHE A 196 12.27 6.01 -10.77
C PHE A 196 10.84 6.58 -10.72
N GLY A 197 10.66 7.90 -10.88
CA GLY A 197 9.36 8.57 -10.77
C GLY A 197 8.49 8.59 -12.02
N LEU A 198 8.99 8.16 -13.19
CA LEU A 198 8.26 8.24 -14.48
C LEU A 198 7.76 6.90 -15.04
N ALA A 199 7.96 5.79 -14.34
CA ALA A 199 7.29 4.54 -14.73
C ALA A 199 5.83 4.60 -14.29
N ALA A 200 4.94 4.96 -15.21
CA ALA A 200 3.52 4.68 -15.10
C ALA A 200 3.36 3.18 -14.77
N CYS A 201 2.93 2.87 -13.54
CA CYS A 201 2.79 1.52 -13.06
C CYS A 201 1.31 1.14 -13.13
N ALA A 202 0.97 0.19 -14.01
CA ALA A 202 -0.27 -0.55 -13.91
C ALA A 202 -0.21 -1.44 -12.65
N PRO A 203 -1.31 -1.61 -11.89
CA PRO A 203 -1.32 -2.51 -10.74
C PRO A 203 -1.06 -3.94 -11.21
N THR A 204 0.09 -4.53 -10.88
CA THR A 204 0.29 -5.98 -10.94
C THR A 204 -0.37 -6.57 -9.71
N ALA A 205 -1.67 -6.87 -9.81
CA ALA A 205 -2.31 -7.77 -8.86
C ALA A 205 -1.68 -9.17 -9.01
N ASP A 206 -1.58 -9.93 -7.92
CA ASP A 206 -1.21 -11.33 -8.02
C ASP A 206 -2.23 -12.05 -8.93
N PRO A 207 -1.79 -12.89 -9.89
CA PRO A 207 -2.71 -13.54 -10.81
C PRO A 207 -3.71 -14.41 -10.05
N ILE A 208 -5.00 -14.18 -10.27
CA ILE A 208 -6.09 -15.04 -9.81
C ILE A 208 -6.36 -16.02 -10.94
N GLU A 209 -6.09 -17.30 -10.71
CA GLU A 209 -6.43 -18.34 -11.68
C GLU A 209 -7.94 -18.49 -11.77
N VAL A 210 -8.55 -17.98 -12.85
CA VAL A 210 -9.96 -18.24 -13.17
C VAL A 210 -10.04 -19.51 -14.01
N THR A 211 -10.62 -20.55 -13.44
CA THR A 211 -10.87 -21.82 -14.14
C THR A 211 -12.29 -21.83 -14.72
N ALA A 212 -12.62 -22.85 -15.52
CA ALA A 212 -13.98 -23.01 -16.06
C ALA A 212 -15.06 -23.21 -14.98
N ASN A 213 -14.67 -23.54 -13.74
CA ASN A 213 -15.57 -23.74 -12.61
C ASN A 213 -15.65 -22.53 -11.67
N THR A 214 -14.85 -21.49 -11.94
CA THR A 214 -14.78 -20.29 -11.11
C THR A 214 -15.87 -19.30 -11.56
N VAL A 215 -16.74 -18.88 -10.64
CA VAL A 215 -17.80 -17.91 -10.92
C VAL A 215 -17.33 -16.53 -10.52
N VAL A 216 -17.29 -15.61 -11.49
CA VAL A 216 -16.93 -14.21 -11.23
C VAL A 216 -18.21 -13.42 -10.94
N ILE A 217 -18.25 -12.73 -9.80
CA ILE A 217 -19.40 -11.96 -9.32
C ILE A 217 -19.05 -10.47 -9.28
N ASP A 218 -19.81 -9.67 -10.01
CA ASP A 218 -19.78 -8.21 -9.94
C ASP A 218 -20.83 -7.72 -8.94
N VAL A 219 -20.39 -7.14 -7.83
CA VAL A 219 -21.29 -6.68 -6.76
C VAL A 219 -21.67 -5.20 -6.86
N ARG A 220 -21.47 -4.59 -8.02
CA ARG A 220 -21.91 -3.21 -8.29
C ARG A 220 -23.39 -3.15 -8.66
N THR A 221 -23.90 -1.93 -8.78
CA THR A 221 -25.25 -1.69 -9.29
C THR A 221 -25.38 -2.15 -10.75
N ALA A 222 -26.59 -2.52 -11.17
CA ALA A 222 -26.86 -2.93 -12.55
C ALA A 222 -26.41 -1.87 -13.58
N ALA A 223 -26.60 -0.58 -13.28
CA ALA A 223 -26.16 0.51 -14.16
C ALA A 223 -24.63 0.55 -14.34
N GLU A 224 -23.85 0.25 -13.29
CA GLU A 224 -22.39 0.16 -13.38
C GLU A 224 -21.92 -1.10 -14.12
N TYR A 225 -22.67 -2.19 -14.00
CA TYR A 225 -22.42 -3.44 -14.71
C TYR A 225 -22.68 -3.26 -16.21
N ASP A 226 -23.80 -2.64 -16.58
CA ASP A 226 -24.19 -2.38 -17.97
C ASP A 226 -23.19 -1.46 -18.69
N ALA A 227 -22.66 -0.47 -17.96
CA ALA A 227 -21.63 0.43 -18.46
C ALA A 227 -20.29 -0.27 -18.76
N GLY A 228 -20.04 -1.45 -18.17
CA GLY A 228 -18.87 -2.28 -18.43
C GLY A 228 -18.52 -3.17 -17.24
N HIS A 229 -18.35 -4.47 -17.46
CA HIS A 229 -18.06 -5.52 -16.47
C HIS A 229 -17.05 -6.54 -17.03
N LEU A 230 -16.48 -7.41 -16.19
CA LEU A 230 -15.58 -8.46 -16.65
C LEU A 230 -16.33 -9.52 -17.46
N GLU A 231 -15.73 -9.98 -18.55
CA GLU A 231 -16.31 -11.01 -19.41
C GLU A 231 -16.68 -12.27 -18.62
N GLY A 232 -17.94 -12.70 -18.72
CA GLY A 232 -18.46 -13.87 -18.01
C GLY A 232 -18.82 -13.64 -16.54
N ALA A 233 -18.71 -12.40 -16.03
CA ALA A 233 -19.16 -12.08 -14.68
C ALA A 233 -20.69 -12.12 -14.58
N VAL A 234 -21.20 -12.38 -13.38
CA VAL A 234 -22.63 -12.29 -13.03
C VAL A 234 -22.84 -11.10 -12.11
N ASN A 235 -23.83 -10.26 -12.37
CA ASN A 235 -24.16 -9.15 -11.48
C ASN A 235 -25.01 -9.59 -10.30
N ILE A 236 -24.52 -9.36 -9.07
CA ILE A 236 -25.28 -9.54 -7.84
C ILE A 236 -25.02 -8.33 -6.94
N ASP A 237 -25.85 -7.31 -7.08
CA ASP A 237 -25.68 -6.03 -6.38
C ASP A 237 -25.74 -6.20 -4.84
N VAL A 238 -24.65 -5.85 -4.15
CA VAL A 238 -24.56 -5.94 -2.67
C VAL A 238 -25.41 -4.90 -1.94
N GLU A 239 -25.83 -3.85 -2.63
CA GLU A 239 -26.71 -2.80 -2.11
C GLU A 239 -28.19 -3.18 -2.29
N SER A 240 -28.49 -4.21 -3.09
CA SER A 240 -29.84 -4.75 -3.23
C SER A 240 -30.28 -5.48 -1.96
N ALA A 241 -31.57 -5.36 -1.62
CA ALA A 241 -32.20 -6.12 -0.55
C ALA A 241 -32.20 -7.64 -0.83
N ASP A 242 -32.09 -8.03 -2.10
CA ASP A 242 -32.14 -9.43 -2.54
C ASP A 242 -30.76 -10.11 -2.54
N PHE A 243 -29.68 -9.38 -2.19
CA PHE A 243 -28.31 -9.90 -2.24
C PHE A 243 -28.16 -11.25 -1.51
N ASP A 244 -28.58 -11.31 -0.24
CA ASP A 244 -28.41 -12.51 0.58
C ASP A 244 -29.23 -13.69 0.04
N ALA A 245 -30.38 -13.43 -0.57
CA ALA A 245 -31.23 -14.45 -1.18
C ALA A 245 -30.63 -15.00 -2.48
N LEU A 246 -30.09 -14.11 -3.33
CA LEU A 246 -29.44 -14.48 -4.59
C LEU A 246 -28.13 -15.24 -4.37
N VAL A 247 -27.31 -14.77 -3.42
CA VAL A 247 -26.09 -15.45 -3.00
C VAL A 247 -26.42 -16.79 -2.34
N GLY A 248 -27.42 -16.84 -1.47
CA GLY A 248 -27.83 -18.07 -0.78
C GLY A 248 -28.37 -19.17 -1.70
N ALA A 249 -28.70 -18.85 -2.95
CA ALA A 249 -29.08 -19.83 -3.97
C ALA A 249 -27.88 -20.47 -4.69
N LEU A 250 -26.67 -19.92 -4.51
CA LEU A 250 -25.44 -20.43 -5.11
C LEU A 250 -24.87 -21.62 -4.30
N PRO A 251 -24.21 -22.58 -4.95
CA PRO A 251 -23.56 -23.70 -4.27
C PRO A 251 -22.39 -23.22 -3.39
N THR A 252 -22.42 -23.53 -2.09
CA THR A 252 -21.43 -23.04 -1.10
C THR A 252 -20.05 -23.68 -1.24
N ASP A 253 -19.93 -24.78 -1.99
CA ASP A 253 -18.70 -25.47 -2.36
C ASP A 253 -18.11 -25.01 -3.70
N GLY A 254 -18.73 -24.03 -4.36
CA GLY A 254 -18.21 -23.39 -5.57
C GLY A 254 -17.03 -22.45 -5.29
N GLU A 255 -16.24 -22.18 -6.33
CA GLU A 255 -15.16 -21.20 -6.29
C GLU A 255 -15.64 -19.86 -6.86
N TYR A 256 -15.55 -18.79 -6.07
CA TYR A 256 -16.08 -17.49 -6.41
C TYR A 256 -15.01 -16.41 -6.39
N VAL A 257 -15.03 -15.54 -7.39
CA VAL A 257 -14.20 -14.33 -7.44
C VAL A 257 -15.11 -13.12 -7.43
N VAL A 258 -14.98 -12.26 -6.42
CA VAL A 258 -15.89 -11.13 -6.21
C VAL A 258 -15.15 -9.82 -6.42
N TYR A 259 -15.70 -8.90 -7.21
CA TYR A 259 -15.13 -7.57 -7.41
C TYR A 259 -16.21 -6.48 -7.43
N CYS A 260 -15.78 -5.23 -7.28
CA CYS A 260 -16.65 -4.06 -7.38
C CYS A 260 -15.95 -2.88 -8.08
N ALA A 261 -16.34 -1.63 -7.80
CA ALA A 261 -15.69 -0.48 -8.43
C ALA A 261 -14.26 -0.21 -7.89
N SER A 262 -14.08 -0.32 -6.57
CA SER A 262 -12.85 0.11 -5.88
C SER A 262 -12.35 -0.84 -4.78
N GLY A 263 -13.01 -1.99 -4.60
CA GLY A 263 -12.72 -3.00 -3.58
C GLY A 263 -13.51 -2.86 -2.27
N ASN A 264 -14.19 -1.73 -2.01
CA ASN A 264 -14.88 -1.56 -0.73
C ASN A 264 -16.15 -2.43 -0.62
N ARG A 265 -16.93 -2.53 -1.70
CA ARG A 265 -18.17 -3.33 -1.75
C ARG A 265 -17.89 -4.83 -1.80
N SER A 266 -16.89 -5.24 -2.59
CA SER A 266 -16.48 -6.65 -2.71
C SER A 266 -15.98 -7.21 -1.37
N SER A 267 -15.17 -6.45 -0.62
CA SER A 267 -14.74 -6.89 0.71
C SER A 267 -15.91 -7.13 1.68
N GLY A 268 -16.98 -6.33 1.59
CA GLY A 268 -18.20 -6.54 2.38
C GLY A 268 -19.01 -7.74 1.89
N ALA A 269 -19.10 -7.94 0.58
CA ALA A 269 -19.78 -9.08 -0.03
C ALA A 269 -19.12 -10.41 0.35
N VAL A 270 -17.78 -10.49 0.33
CA VAL A 270 -17.04 -11.71 0.73
C VAL A 270 -17.34 -12.08 2.20
N LEU A 271 -17.41 -11.10 3.10
CA LEU A 271 -17.77 -11.36 4.50
C LEU A 271 -19.19 -11.91 4.64
N ARG A 272 -20.16 -11.35 3.90
CA ARG A 272 -21.54 -11.88 3.89
C ARG A 272 -21.62 -13.29 3.31
N MET A 273 -20.87 -13.57 2.24
CA MET A 273 -20.77 -14.91 1.67
C MET A 273 -20.15 -15.89 2.67
N ALA A 274 -19.12 -15.49 3.40
CA ALA A 274 -18.54 -16.32 4.46
C ALA A 274 -19.57 -16.64 5.57
N ASP A 275 -20.36 -15.65 5.99
CA ASP A 275 -21.44 -15.84 6.98
C ASP A 275 -22.54 -16.81 6.50
N LEU A 276 -22.74 -16.91 5.18
CA LEU A 276 -23.66 -17.85 4.53
C LEU A 276 -23.04 -19.25 4.30
N GLY A 277 -21.80 -19.46 4.72
CA GLY A 277 -21.13 -20.77 4.69
C GLY A 277 -20.31 -21.04 3.42
N PHE A 278 -20.01 -20.02 2.62
CA PHE A 278 -19.11 -20.16 1.48
C PHE A 278 -17.66 -20.29 1.94
N THR A 279 -16.94 -21.24 1.35
CA THR A 279 -15.56 -21.58 1.80
C THR A 279 -14.47 -21.13 0.82
N ALA A 280 -14.80 -20.91 -0.45
CA ALA A 280 -13.86 -20.54 -1.51
C ALA A 280 -14.29 -19.24 -2.21
N VAL A 281 -14.06 -18.10 -1.54
CA VAL A 281 -14.40 -16.77 -2.08
C VAL A 281 -13.17 -15.87 -2.07
N THR A 282 -12.77 -15.38 -3.24
CA THR A 282 -11.61 -14.51 -3.44
C THR A 282 -12.07 -13.07 -3.74
N ASP A 283 -11.58 -12.09 -2.98
CA ASP A 283 -11.79 -10.66 -3.28
C ASP A 283 -10.78 -10.17 -4.32
N ALA A 284 -11.26 -9.87 -5.53
CA ALA A 284 -10.45 -9.30 -6.62
C ALA A 284 -10.41 -7.76 -6.60
N GLY A 285 -11.06 -7.12 -5.61
CA GLY A 285 -10.97 -5.68 -5.37
C GLY A 285 -11.82 -4.84 -6.33
N GLY A 286 -11.21 -3.84 -6.97
CA GLY A 286 -11.87 -2.96 -7.94
C GLY A 286 -11.77 -3.51 -9.36
N ILE A 287 -12.67 -3.12 -10.27
CA ILE A 287 -12.75 -3.63 -11.66
C ILE A 287 -11.41 -3.60 -12.39
N SER A 288 -10.64 -2.51 -12.26
CA SER A 288 -9.31 -2.41 -12.89
C SER A 288 -8.28 -3.38 -12.28
N ALA A 289 -8.36 -3.64 -10.97
CA ALA A 289 -7.50 -4.62 -10.31
C ALA A 289 -7.92 -6.04 -10.69
N ALA A 290 -9.23 -6.30 -10.75
CA ALA A 290 -9.80 -7.58 -11.09
C ALA A 290 -9.52 -7.97 -12.55
N GLU A 291 -9.62 -7.03 -13.50
CA GLU A 291 -9.20 -7.22 -14.90
C GLU A 291 -7.73 -7.65 -14.98
N SER A 292 -6.85 -6.95 -14.25
CA SER A 292 -5.42 -7.27 -14.25
C SER A 292 -5.09 -8.58 -13.52
N ALA A 293 -5.85 -8.94 -12.49
CA ALA A 293 -5.64 -10.16 -11.71
C ALA A 293 -6.16 -11.41 -12.43
N THR A 294 -7.35 -11.33 -13.02
CA THR A 294 -8.03 -12.46 -13.68
C THR A 294 -7.64 -12.63 -15.14
N GLY A 295 -7.17 -11.55 -15.79
CA GLY A 295 -6.94 -11.51 -17.23
C GLY A 295 -8.22 -11.44 -18.08
N LEU A 296 -9.38 -11.28 -17.45
CA LEU A 296 -10.67 -11.12 -18.14
C LEU A 296 -10.83 -9.69 -18.65
N ALA A 297 -11.28 -9.54 -19.89
CA ALA A 297 -11.49 -8.22 -20.49
C ALA A 297 -12.77 -7.55 -19.95
N VAL A 298 -12.77 -6.22 -19.90
CA VAL A 298 -13.99 -5.45 -19.61
C VAL A 298 -14.86 -5.35 -20.88
N VAL A 299 -16.09 -5.83 -20.79
CA VAL A 299 -17.11 -5.83 -21.85
C VAL A 299 -18.35 -5.05 -21.40
N ALA A 300 -19.05 -4.41 -22.34
CA ALA A 300 -20.34 -3.79 -22.06
C ALA A 300 -21.46 -4.84 -22.12
N ALA A 301 -22.57 -4.61 -21.42
CA ALA A 301 -23.72 -5.49 -21.52
C ALA A 301 -24.30 -5.48 -22.96
N PRO A 302 -24.73 -6.65 -23.48
CA PRO A 302 -25.33 -6.77 -24.80
C PRO A 302 -26.70 -6.08 -24.94
#